data_AF-A0A4Z1GSP2-F1
#
_entry.id   AF-A0A4Z1GSP2-F1
#
_cell.length_a   1.000
_cell.length_b   1.000
_cell.length_c   1.000
_cell.angle_alpha   90.00
_cell.angle_beta   90.00
_cell.angle_gamma   90.00
#
_symmetry.space_group_name_H-M   'P 1'
#
loop_
_entity.id
_entity.type
_entity.pdbx_description
1 polymer ?
#
loop_
_entity_poly.entity_id
_entity_poly.type
_entity_poly.pdbx_seq_one_letter_code
_entity_poly.pdbx_strand_id
1 'polypeptide(L)'
;MENEKYLHGGLDPGIESTVQLVEAVESPDMSNFFSSQEALSSESSQSKNAAFPGIKSPIEIQLKLAHLPVEILRQVSSYLSPCDLINLGKSCKILYDITETDSLWRHLVQENVPGIKLDSPFPCESFKKLYQSHDPHWFLTKNKLWFGDSDYYGQLMISKYNPENGSIGLYRLLTQRSTPQFCTWKDDMSVMIHCFDPRTHLVTCPQQLDLHSYSHRSLSYMGHAERRLKGEVPLKMVDRANSTRECPSRFLLSKLLVGNQPNRPQANKWPPPKIPAKFRADRPTIFDNSCTATWGRPENRSQINEKSFRIRGWMEMNGLVQIGDQIQTYSTLDFKLYTPTEDKPYRGIFVGDYSGHGCEYLLLDQRDGLQKQDEPNISKLRGESREAWEARKGQARTPTGSLCAIKLTGDPNIPRGEITWIADDISDKGLVRYGEKDWPGARIVRSRGQIANQGYKNPKYIETELIMISPDVLAQHWVPFGHISFFHRVDIDSYVNQ
;
A
#
# COMPACT_ATOMS: atom_id res chain seq x y z
N MET A 1 41.04 -6.58 1.75
CA MET A 1 40.94 -7.59 0.67
C MET A 1 39.55 -8.26 0.64
N GLU A 2 38.46 -7.54 0.95
CA GLU A 2 37.08 -8.12 0.94
C GLU A 2 36.18 -7.56 -0.18
N ASN A 3 36.63 -6.57 -0.96
CA ASN A 3 35.81 -5.90 -1.98
C ASN A 3 35.79 -6.57 -3.37
N GLU A 4 36.54 -7.66 -3.59
CA GLU A 4 36.59 -8.33 -4.90
C GLU A 4 35.43 -9.31 -5.16
N LYS A 5 34.57 -9.56 -4.16
CA LYS A 5 33.48 -10.55 -4.26
C LYS A 5 32.28 -10.12 -5.11
N TYR A 6 32.23 -8.88 -5.59
CA TYR A 6 31.09 -8.32 -6.32
C TYR A 6 31.40 -7.79 -7.72
N LEU A 7 32.58 -8.12 -8.27
CA LEU A 7 32.93 -7.76 -9.65
C LEU A 7 32.15 -8.66 -10.63
N HIS A 8 30.95 -8.21 -11.02
CA HIS A 8 30.03 -8.89 -11.92
C HIS A 8 30.04 -8.22 -13.29
N GLY A 9 30.29 -8.96 -14.38
CA GLY A 9 30.23 -8.43 -15.75
C GLY A 9 31.24 -7.33 -16.12
N GLY A 10 32.13 -6.95 -15.18
CA GLY A 10 33.16 -5.92 -15.33
C GLY A 10 32.92 -4.65 -14.50
N LEU A 11 31.70 -4.41 -14.01
CA LEU A 11 31.30 -3.12 -13.42
C LEU A 11 30.14 -3.29 -12.41
N ASP A 12 30.42 -3.08 -11.11
CA ASP A 12 29.41 -3.14 -10.03
C ASP A 12 28.61 -1.82 -9.95
N PRO A 13 27.27 -1.85 -10.10
CA PRO A 13 26.42 -0.65 -9.98
C PRO A 13 26.42 -0.01 -8.58
N GLY A 14 26.80 -0.75 -7.53
CA GLY A 14 26.95 -0.24 -6.17
C GLY A 14 28.22 0.60 -5.95
N ILE A 15 29.16 0.59 -6.92
CA ILE A 15 30.39 1.36 -6.87
C ILE A 15 30.23 2.65 -7.70
N GLU A 16 30.35 3.82 -7.06
CA GLU A 16 30.11 5.12 -7.71
C GLU A 16 30.97 5.38 -8.96
N SER A 17 32.20 4.85 -9.01
CA SER A 17 33.08 5.00 -10.19
C SER A 17 32.51 4.32 -11.43
N THR A 18 31.74 3.24 -11.25
CA THR A 18 31.08 2.50 -12.33
C THR A 18 29.94 3.30 -12.96
N VAL A 19 29.16 3.99 -12.14
CA VAL A 19 27.99 4.78 -12.57
C VAL A 19 28.39 5.89 -13.57
N GLN A 20 29.60 6.43 -13.43
CA GLN A 20 30.11 7.51 -14.28
C GLN A 20 30.51 7.03 -15.68
N LEU A 21 30.82 5.74 -15.86
CA LEU A 21 31.29 5.17 -17.12
C LEU A 21 30.17 4.83 -18.11
N VAL A 22 28.92 4.80 -17.64
CA VAL A 22 27.77 4.39 -18.46
C VAL A 22 27.11 5.58 -19.14
N GLU A 23 26.80 5.46 -20.43
CA GLU A 23 26.08 6.49 -21.19
C GLU A 23 24.61 6.59 -20.75
N ALA A 24 24.11 7.83 -20.66
CA ALA A 24 22.71 8.08 -20.34
C ALA A 24 21.83 7.89 -21.58
N VAL A 25 20.64 7.32 -21.40
CA VAL A 25 19.58 7.35 -22.42
C VAL A 25 18.57 8.45 -22.12
N GLU A 26 17.73 8.76 -23.10
CA GLU A 26 16.65 9.74 -22.93
C GLU A 26 15.77 9.38 -21.73
N SER A 27 15.43 10.39 -20.93
CA SER A 27 14.53 10.23 -19.81
C SER A 27 13.15 9.80 -20.29
N PRO A 28 12.43 8.96 -19.52
CA PRO A 28 11.09 8.55 -19.88
C PRO A 28 10.15 9.74 -19.96
N ASP A 29 9.24 9.71 -20.94
CA ASP A 29 8.17 10.70 -21.03
C ASP A 29 7.17 10.46 -19.91
N MET A 30 7.38 11.20 -18.82
CA MET A 30 6.57 11.11 -17.63
C MET A 30 5.21 11.82 -17.74
N SER A 31 4.93 12.53 -18.85
CA SER A 31 3.66 13.26 -19.02
C SER A 31 2.45 12.33 -18.94
N ASN A 32 2.54 11.15 -19.55
CA ASN A 32 1.51 10.09 -19.49
C ASN A 32 1.44 9.42 -18.10
N PHE A 33 2.55 9.45 -17.34
CA PHE A 33 2.65 8.86 -15.99
C PHE A 33 2.05 9.76 -14.89
N PHE A 34 1.96 11.06 -15.11
CA PHE A 34 1.34 11.99 -14.15
C PHE A 34 -0.07 12.44 -14.58
N SER A 35 -0.42 12.30 -15.86
CA SER A 35 -1.73 12.69 -16.42
C SER A 35 -2.87 11.71 -16.13
N SER A 36 -2.59 10.49 -15.66
CA SER A 36 -3.62 9.53 -15.23
C SER A 36 -3.98 9.71 -13.74
N GLN A 37 -4.02 10.95 -13.25
CA GLN A 37 -5.14 11.31 -12.40
C GLN A 37 -6.34 11.24 -13.33
N GLU A 38 -7.07 10.12 -13.34
CA GLU A 38 -8.41 10.10 -13.91
C GLU A 38 -9.07 11.40 -13.47
N ALA A 39 -9.30 12.29 -14.44
CA ALA A 39 -10.00 13.52 -14.21
C ALA A 39 -11.24 13.11 -13.45
N LEU A 40 -11.37 13.60 -12.22
CA LEU A 40 -12.58 13.42 -11.47
C LEU A 40 -13.69 13.96 -12.38
N SER A 41 -14.47 13.04 -12.96
CA SER A 41 -15.89 13.33 -13.09
C SER A 41 -16.30 13.57 -11.65
N SER A 42 -16.51 14.85 -11.34
CA SER A 42 -17.26 15.24 -10.17
C SER A 42 -18.61 14.55 -10.30
N GLU A 43 -18.72 13.33 -9.79
CA GLU A 43 -19.96 12.85 -9.22
C GLU A 43 -20.18 13.71 -7.98
N SER A 44 -20.58 14.96 -8.22
CA SER A 44 -21.49 15.59 -7.30
C SER A 44 -22.64 14.60 -7.20
N SER A 45 -22.78 13.97 -6.04
CA SER A 45 -24.07 13.52 -5.57
C SER A 45 -24.95 14.76 -5.41
N GLN A 46 -25.33 15.37 -6.54
CA GLN A 46 -26.56 16.11 -6.61
C GLN A 46 -27.61 15.07 -6.30
N SER A 47 -28.09 15.10 -5.06
CA SER A 47 -29.38 14.53 -4.72
C SER A 47 -30.36 15.06 -5.76
N LYS A 48 -30.63 14.26 -6.78
CA LYS A 48 -31.79 14.50 -7.64
C LYS A 48 -32.97 14.32 -6.71
N ASN A 49 -33.44 15.44 -6.16
CA ASN A 49 -34.75 15.53 -5.55
C ASN A 49 -35.72 15.18 -6.68
N ALA A 50 -36.05 13.89 -6.79
CA ALA A 50 -37.16 13.44 -7.58
C ALA A 50 -38.40 14.00 -6.90
N ALA A 51 -38.82 15.19 -7.31
CA ALA A 51 -40.11 15.74 -6.99
C ALA A 51 -41.13 14.85 -7.70
N PHE A 52 -41.66 13.85 -6.98
CA PHE A 52 -42.80 13.08 -7.44
C PHE A 52 -44.00 14.03 -7.54
N PRO A 53 -44.64 14.19 -8.71
CA PRO A 53 -45.85 14.99 -8.83
C PRO A 53 -46.94 14.34 -7.97
N GLY A 54 -47.49 15.11 -7.03
CA GLY A 54 -48.50 14.67 -6.10
C GLY A 54 -49.72 14.10 -6.80
N ILE A 55 -49.94 12.79 -6.62
CA ILE A 55 -51.24 12.17 -6.85
C ILE A 55 -52.10 12.54 -5.63
N LYS A 56 -53.20 13.28 -5.86
CA LYS A 56 -54.12 13.67 -4.79
C LYS A 56 -55.06 12.52 -4.39
N SER A 57 -55.03 12.22 -3.08
CA SER A 57 -56.00 11.48 -2.23
C SER A 57 -56.05 9.95 -2.38
N PRO A 58 -56.49 9.16 -1.38
CA PRO A 58 -57.18 9.52 -0.12
C PRO A 58 -56.50 9.00 1.19
N ILE A 59 -56.72 9.71 2.30
CA ILE A 59 -56.26 9.40 3.68
C ILE A 59 -54.75 9.13 3.76
N GLU A 60 -53.95 10.18 3.95
CA GLU A 60 -52.53 10.04 4.30
C GLU A 60 -52.40 9.35 5.67
N ILE A 61 -52.32 8.02 5.65
CA ILE A 61 -51.85 7.26 6.79
C ILE A 61 -50.37 7.62 6.95
N GLN A 62 -50.07 8.54 7.88
CA GLN A 62 -48.70 8.85 8.27
C GLN A 62 -48.07 7.61 8.94
N LEU A 63 -47.45 6.76 8.12
CA LEU A 63 -46.63 5.65 8.59
C LEU A 63 -45.34 6.22 9.19
N LYS A 64 -45.29 6.32 10.52
CA LYS A 64 -44.04 6.66 11.22
C LYS A 64 -43.08 5.47 11.12
N LEU A 65 -41.79 5.76 10.97
CA LEU A 65 -40.71 4.75 10.89
C LEU A 65 -40.81 3.69 12.00
N ALA A 66 -41.17 4.09 13.22
CA ALA A 66 -41.31 3.19 14.38
C ALA A 66 -42.43 2.15 14.26
N HIS A 67 -43.36 2.28 13.31
CA HIS A 67 -44.42 1.30 13.06
C HIS A 67 -44.04 0.24 12.03
N LEU A 68 -42.86 0.33 11.43
CA LEU A 68 -42.37 -0.72 10.53
C LEU A 68 -42.01 -1.98 11.34
N PRO A 69 -42.17 -3.18 10.73
CA PRO A 69 -41.67 -4.42 11.34
C PRO A 69 -40.19 -4.34 11.69
N VAL A 70 -39.80 -5.00 12.78
CA VAL A 70 -38.44 -4.96 13.32
C VAL A 70 -37.40 -5.46 12.31
N GLU A 71 -37.77 -6.41 11.44
CA GLU A 71 -36.93 -6.96 10.38
C GLU A 71 -36.56 -5.89 9.35
N ILE A 72 -37.53 -5.07 8.95
CA ILE A 72 -37.32 -3.97 8.00
C ILE A 72 -36.45 -2.89 8.65
N LEU A 73 -36.71 -2.55 9.91
CA LEU A 73 -35.89 -1.59 10.64
C LEU A 73 -34.44 -2.08 10.82
N ARG A 74 -34.23 -3.37 11.08
CA ARG A 74 -32.90 -3.99 11.14
C ARG A 74 -32.21 -3.97 9.78
N GLN A 75 -32.94 -4.26 8.70
CA GLN A 75 -32.40 -4.18 7.34
C GLN A 75 -31.98 -2.75 7.00
N VAL A 76 -32.83 -1.75 7.24
CA VAL A 76 -32.48 -0.33 7.05
C VAL A 76 -31.25 0.05 7.90
N SER A 77 -31.21 -0.38 9.17
CA SER A 77 -30.10 -0.11 10.07
C SER A 77 -28.79 -0.74 9.60
N SER A 78 -28.83 -1.87 8.90
CA SER A 78 -27.62 -2.55 8.39
C SER A 78 -26.86 -1.75 7.33
N TYR A 79 -27.51 -0.78 6.68
CA TYR A 79 -26.87 0.12 5.71
C TYR A 79 -26.29 1.39 6.32
N LEU A 80 -26.46 1.60 7.64
CA LEU A 80 -26.02 2.83 8.31
C LEU A 80 -24.57 2.73 8.81
N SER A 81 -23.87 3.86 8.76
CA SER A 81 -22.55 3.97 9.38
C SER A 81 -22.65 3.84 10.92
N PRO A 82 -21.55 3.50 11.62
CA PRO A 82 -21.57 3.41 13.09
C PRO A 82 -22.05 4.71 13.77
N CYS A 83 -21.70 5.88 13.22
CA CYS A 83 -22.14 7.17 13.75
C CYS A 83 -23.64 7.40 13.53
N ASP A 84 -24.16 7.03 12.36
CA ASP A 84 -25.57 7.17 12.04
C ASP A 84 -26.43 6.19 12.84
N LEU A 85 -25.94 4.98 13.10
CA LEU A 85 -26.58 4.02 14.02
C LEU A 85 -26.71 4.59 15.43
N ILE A 86 -25.65 5.21 15.95
CA ILE A 86 -25.70 5.84 17.28
C ILE A 86 -26.70 7.01 17.28
N ASN A 87 -26.74 7.82 16.23
CA ASN A 87 -27.70 8.92 16.11
C ASN A 87 -29.14 8.41 15.98
N LEU A 88 -29.36 7.33 15.23
CA LEU A 88 -30.65 6.66 15.11
C LEU A 88 -31.12 6.14 16.48
N GLY A 89 -30.24 5.50 17.25
CA GLY A 89 -30.56 4.98 18.58
C GLY A 89 -30.91 6.08 19.59
N LYS A 90 -30.39 7.30 19.42
CA LYS A 90 -30.73 8.45 20.27
C LYS A 90 -32.14 9.01 20.01
N SER A 91 -32.80 8.62 18.93
CA SER A 91 -34.08 9.21 18.53
C SER A 91 -35.28 8.68 19.32
N CYS A 92 -35.35 7.37 19.59
CA CYS A 92 -36.42 6.77 20.40
C CYS A 92 -36.01 5.40 20.96
N LYS A 93 -36.76 4.90 21.95
CA LYS A 93 -36.48 3.61 22.62
C LYS A 93 -36.53 2.40 21.67
N ILE A 94 -37.50 2.34 20.75
CA ILE A 94 -37.63 1.24 19.80
C ILE A 94 -36.39 1.16 18.90
N LEU A 95 -35.95 2.30 18.37
CA LEU A 95 -34.78 2.37 17.51
C LEU A 95 -33.48 2.15 18.29
N TYR A 96 -33.43 2.59 19.55
CA TYR A 96 -32.34 2.26 20.46
C TYR A 96 -32.15 0.75 20.58
N ASP A 97 -33.21 0.02 20.95
CA ASP A 97 -33.16 -1.44 21.12
C ASP A 97 -32.72 -2.16 19.83
N ILE A 98 -33.14 -1.65 18.67
CA ILE A 98 -32.70 -2.17 17.35
C ILE A 98 -31.21 -1.92 17.13
N THR A 99 -30.72 -0.71 17.40
CA THR A 99 -29.30 -0.34 17.22
C THR A 99 -28.36 -1.01 18.23
N GLU A 100 -28.88 -1.53 19.34
CA GLU A 100 -28.13 -2.38 20.28
C GLU A 100 -27.97 -3.84 19.79
N THR A 101 -28.63 -4.22 18.68
CA THR A 101 -28.51 -5.57 18.14
C THR A 101 -27.08 -5.86 17.68
N ASP A 102 -26.40 -6.81 18.33
CA ASP A 102 -24.97 -7.06 18.13
C ASP A 102 -24.64 -7.61 16.72
N SER A 103 -25.61 -8.23 16.04
CA SER A 103 -25.43 -8.68 14.65
C SER A 103 -25.12 -7.53 13.69
N LEU A 104 -25.65 -6.32 13.95
CA LEU A 104 -25.36 -5.14 13.15
C LEU A 104 -23.90 -4.71 13.33
N TRP A 105 -23.43 -4.71 14.58
CA TRP A 105 -22.05 -4.36 14.93
C TRP A 105 -21.05 -5.41 14.46
N ARG A 106 -21.43 -6.69 14.47
CA ARG A 106 -20.63 -7.78 13.90
C ARG A 106 -20.29 -7.50 12.44
N HIS A 107 -21.28 -7.11 11.64
CA HIS A 107 -21.07 -6.78 10.23
C HIS A 107 -20.07 -5.61 10.08
N LEU A 108 -20.27 -4.54 10.84
CA LEU A 108 -19.37 -3.37 10.82
C LEU A 108 -17.93 -3.71 11.23
N VAL A 109 -17.73 -4.57 12.24
CA VAL A 109 -16.38 -5.04 12.59
C VAL A 109 -15.82 -5.90 11.45
N GLN A 110 -16.61 -6.83 10.91
CA GLN A 110 -16.20 -7.76 9.85
C GLN A 110 -15.74 -7.03 8.58
N GLU A 111 -16.37 -5.91 8.21
CA GLU A 111 -15.94 -5.06 7.08
C GLU A 111 -14.54 -4.45 7.25
N ASN A 112 -14.08 -4.31 8.50
CA ASN A 112 -12.78 -3.72 8.83
C ASN A 112 -11.69 -4.78 9.06
N VAL A 113 -12.02 -6.07 9.07
CA VAL A 113 -11.06 -7.17 9.25
C VAL A 113 -11.08 -8.16 8.08
N PRO A 114 -10.75 -7.69 6.87
CA PRO A 114 -10.71 -8.55 5.70
C PRO A 114 -9.69 -9.69 5.89
N GLY A 115 -10.07 -10.92 5.54
CA GLY A 115 -9.20 -12.11 5.62
C GLY A 115 -9.46 -13.02 6.83
N ILE A 116 -10.19 -12.55 7.83
CA ILE A 116 -10.56 -13.33 9.00
C ILE A 116 -12.08 -13.32 9.13
N LYS A 117 -12.70 -14.48 9.37
CA LYS A 117 -14.12 -14.56 9.73
C LYS A 117 -14.26 -14.46 11.25
N LEU A 118 -14.87 -13.37 11.72
CA LEU A 118 -15.14 -13.21 13.14
C LEU A 118 -16.50 -13.81 13.51
N ASP A 119 -16.44 -14.87 14.31
CA ASP A 119 -17.61 -15.53 14.89
C ASP A 119 -17.84 -15.13 16.36
N SER A 120 -16.86 -14.46 17.00
CA SER A 120 -16.90 -14.05 18.40
C SER A 120 -16.44 -12.60 18.59
N PRO A 121 -17.03 -11.83 19.54
CA PRO A 121 -16.56 -10.51 19.92
C PRO A 121 -15.39 -10.53 20.91
N PHE A 122 -14.92 -11.73 21.31
CA PHE A 122 -13.83 -11.90 22.27
C PHE A 122 -12.61 -11.05 21.88
N PRO A 123 -11.94 -10.41 22.86
CA PRO A 123 -12.15 -10.50 24.31
C PRO A 123 -13.17 -9.49 24.87
N CYS A 124 -13.90 -8.78 24.02
CA CYS A 124 -14.98 -7.90 24.44
C CYS A 124 -16.29 -8.67 24.68
N GLU A 125 -17.19 -8.09 25.46
CA GLU A 125 -18.51 -8.66 25.76
C GLU A 125 -19.45 -8.66 24.55
N SER A 126 -19.24 -7.76 23.58
CA SER A 126 -20.08 -7.60 22.39
C SER A 126 -19.31 -6.98 21.23
N PHE A 127 -19.77 -7.20 19.98
CA PHE A 127 -19.18 -6.58 18.80
C PHE A 127 -19.29 -5.07 18.83
N LYS A 128 -20.34 -4.51 19.46
CA LYS A 128 -20.43 -3.07 19.70
C LYS A 128 -19.29 -2.55 20.56
N LYS A 129 -18.97 -3.23 21.66
CA LYS A 129 -17.86 -2.84 22.55
C LYS A 129 -16.51 -2.99 21.85
N LEU A 130 -16.34 -4.06 21.08
CA LEU A 130 -15.16 -4.25 20.25
C LEU A 130 -14.99 -3.15 19.20
N TYR A 131 -16.07 -2.76 18.52
CA TYR A 131 -16.01 -1.66 17.57
C TYR A 131 -15.56 -0.36 18.27
N GLN A 132 -16.17 -0.07 19.43
CA GLN A 132 -15.87 1.12 20.23
C GLN A 132 -14.45 1.15 20.80
N SER A 133 -13.83 0.01 21.12
CA SER A 133 -12.47 0.01 21.68
C SER A 133 -11.43 0.51 20.67
N HIS A 134 -11.61 0.15 19.40
CA HIS A 134 -10.69 0.53 18.34
C HIS A 134 -11.07 1.79 17.56
N ASP A 135 -12.30 2.28 17.64
CA ASP A 135 -12.69 3.52 16.95
C ASP A 135 -11.73 4.70 17.31
N PRO A 136 -11.11 5.39 16.34
CA PRO A 136 -11.34 5.35 14.89
C PRO A 136 -10.32 4.50 14.09
N HIS A 137 -9.48 3.68 14.72
CA HIS A 137 -8.34 2.96 14.11
C HIS A 137 -8.68 1.78 13.18
N TRP A 138 -9.96 1.43 13.00
CA TRP A 138 -10.37 0.32 12.13
C TRP A 138 -9.91 0.45 10.67
N PHE A 139 -9.62 1.68 10.22
CA PHE A 139 -9.03 1.90 8.90
C PHE A 139 -7.68 1.20 8.72
N LEU A 140 -6.94 0.91 9.81
CA LEU A 140 -5.66 0.21 9.75
C LEU A 140 -5.83 -1.15 9.08
N THR A 141 -6.56 -2.05 9.73
CA THR A 141 -6.80 -3.41 9.27
C THR A 141 -7.64 -3.48 8.00
N LYS A 142 -8.52 -2.49 7.77
CA LYS A 142 -9.29 -2.37 6.52
C LYS A 142 -8.39 -2.19 5.30
N ASN A 143 -7.34 -1.38 5.41
CA ASN A 143 -6.42 -1.11 4.29
C ASN A 143 -5.25 -2.11 4.22
N LYS A 144 -4.95 -2.83 5.31
CA LYS A 144 -3.93 -3.89 5.43
C LYS A 144 -2.48 -3.42 5.22
N LEU A 145 -2.14 -2.89 4.05
CA LEU A 145 -0.80 -2.54 3.60
C LEU A 145 -0.47 -1.07 3.89
N TRP A 146 0.68 -0.82 4.51
CA TRP A 146 1.13 0.53 4.89
C TRP A 146 2.59 0.72 4.53
N PHE A 147 2.93 1.87 3.93
CA PHE A 147 4.31 2.23 3.63
C PHE A 147 4.70 3.59 4.22
N GLY A 148 5.88 3.63 4.83
CA GLY A 148 6.37 4.72 5.66
C GLY A 148 7.37 5.63 4.96
N ASP A 149 7.43 6.87 5.41
CA ASP A 149 8.30 7.93 4.89
C ASP A 149 9.71 7.96 5.50
N SER A 150 10.24 6.82 5.97
CA SER A 150 11.64 6.74 6.46
C SER A 150 12.62 7.18 5.38
N ASP A 151 13.50 8.13 5.67
CA ASP A 151 14.39 8.74 4.66
C ASP A 151 15.23 7.71 3.90
N TYR A 152 15.34 7.91 2.58
CA TYR A 152 15.83 6.99 1.55
C TYR A 152 15.14 5.61 1.50
N TYR A 153 15.03 4.92 2.64
CA TYR A 153 14.71 3.50 2.72
C TYR A 153 13.24 3.16 2.69
N GLY A 154 12.40 3.99 3.30
CA GLY A 154 11.00 3.67 3.50
C GLY A 154 10.83 2.49 4.45
N GLN A 155 9.59 2.01 4.56
CA GLN A 155 9.26 0.85 5.37
C GLN A 155 7.94 0.29 4.89
N LEU A 156 7.80 -1.03 4.86
CA LEU A 156 6.55 -1.70 4.52
C LEU A 156 6.00 -2.42 5.76
N MET A 157 4.71 -2.27 6.02
CA MET A 157 4.01 -2.87 7.15
C MET A 157 2.68 -3.47 6.73
N ILE A 158 2.32 -4.57 7.36
CA ILE A 158 1.01 -5.20 7.29
C ILE A 158 0.31 -5.00 8.63
N SER A 159 -0.94 -4.56 8.57
CA SER A 159 -1.80 -4.40 9.73
C SER A 159 -2.81 -5.54 9.80
N LYS A 160 -2.95 -6.15 10.98
CA LYS A 160 -3.84 -7.29 11.21
C LYS A 160 -4.56 -7.14 12.53
N TYR A 161 -5.81 -7.61 12.57
CA TYR A 161 -6.53 -7.79 13.83
C TYR A 161 -6.19 -9.17 14.40
N ASN A 162 -5.89 -9.24 15.70
CA ASN A 162 -5.70 -10.49 16.41
C ASN A 162 -6.97 -10.82 17.23
N PRO A 163 -7.76 -11.86 16.86
CA PRO A 163 -8.96 -12.25 17.60
C PRO A 163 -8.70 -12.76 19.03
N GLU A 164 -7.51 -13.26 19.33
CA GLU A 164 -7.19 -13.85 20.63
C GLU A 164 -7.05 -12.80 21.73
N ASN A 165 -6.52 -11.62 21.42
CA ASN A 165 -6.33 -10.55 22.40
C ASN A 165 -7.08 -9.26 22.01
N GLY A 166 -7.76 -9.28 20.86
CA GLY A 166 -8.47 -8.15 20.31
C GLY A 166 -7.59 -6.96 19.95
N SER A 167 -6.29 -7.13 19.72
CA SER A 167 -5.38 -6.02 19.35
C SER A 167 -5.30 -5.82 17.84
N ILE A 168 -4.92 -4.60 17.42
CA ILE A 168 -4.50 -4.33 16.04
C ILE A 168 -2.97 -4.30 16.02
N GLY A 169 -2.36 -5.26 15.34
CA GLY A 169 -0.90 -5.35 15.18
C GLY A 169 -0.42 -4.72 13.88
N LEU A 170 0.67 -3.99 13.96
CA LEU A 170 1.44 -3.43 12.85
C LEU A 170 2.75 -4.24 12.72
N TYR A 171 2.78 -5.12 11.73
CA TYR A 171 3.88 -6.04 11.46
C TYR A 171 4.74 -5.48 10.35
N ARG A 172 6.05 -5.35 10.57
CA ARG A 172 6.97 -5.03 9.47
C ARG A 172 7.07 -6.23 8.53
N LEU A 173 6.98 -5.97 7.23
CA LEU A 173 7.25 -6.96 6.20
C LEU A 173 8.74 -6.87 5.82
N LEU A 174 9.46 -7.97 5.99
CA LEU A 174 10.88 -8.07 5.65
C LEU A 174 11.11 -9.20 4.66
N THR A 175 12.19 -9.08 3.89
CA THR A 175 12.66 -10.13 2.98
C THR A 175 14.03 -10.60 3.44
N GLN A 176 14.17 -11.90 3.58
CA GLN A 176 15.47 -12.56 3.64
C GLN A 176 15.83 -13.06 2.23
N ARG A 177 17.09 -12.90 1.87
CA ARG A 177 17.68 -13.58 0.71
C ARG A 177 18.80 -14.50 1.18
N SER A 178 18.99 -15.60 0.46
CA SER A 178 20.14 -16.47 0.62
C SER A 178 21.44 -15.74 0.24
N THR A 179 22.58 -16.36 0.55
CA THR A 179 23.88 -15.87 0.06
C THR A 179 23.83 -15.73 -1.46
N PRO A 180 24.30 -14.60 -2.04
CA PRO A 180 24.23 -14.37 -3.48
C PRO A 180 24.84 -15.54 -4.25
N GLN A 181 24.04 -16.13 -5.14
CA GLN A 181 24.50 -17.15 -6.08
C GLN A 181 24.51 -16.54 -7.47
N PHE A 182 25.54 -16.89 -8.25
CA PHE A 182 25.73 -16.35 -9.58
C PHE A 182 25.77 -17.50 -10.59
N CYS A 183 25.07 -17.33 -11.70
CA CYS A 183 25.19 -18.20 -12.86
C CYS A 183 25.29 -17.35 -14.12
N THR A 184 25.80 -17.94 -15.20
CA THR A 184 25.86 -17.28 -16.51
C THR A 184 24.52 -17.42 -17.22
N TRP A 185 24.08 -16.38 -17.92
CA TRP A 185 22.91 -16.46 -18.77
C TRP A 185 23.19 -17.32 -20.01
N LYS A 186 22.40 -18.37 -20.27
CA LYS A 186 22.68 -19.31 -21.36
C LYS A 186 22.51 -18.72 -22.76
N ASP A 187 21.70 -17.66 -22.88
CA ASP A 187 21.51 -16.95 -24.14
C ASP A 187 22.67 -15.99 -24.43
N ASP A 188 23.34 -15.48 -23.39
CA ASP A 188 24.57 -14.69 -23.49
C ASP A 188 25.50 -14.96 -22.31
N MET A 189 26.55 -15.75 -22.58
CA MET A 189 27.51 -16.19 -21.55
C MET A 189 28.36 -15.05 -20.96
N SER A 190 28.33 -13.85 -21.56
CA SER A 190 28.99 -12.66 -21.02
C SER A 190 28.18 -12.01 -19.89
N VAL A 191 26.90 -12.37 -19.75
CA VAL A 191 25.97 -11.78 -18.78
C VAL A 191 25.85 -12.67 -17.55
N MET A 192 25.95 -12.04 -16.38
CA MET A 192 25.83 -12.71 -15.08
C MET A 192 24.42 -12.58 -14.50
N ILE A 193 23.82 -13.68 -14.12
CA ILE A 193 22.54 -13.74 -13.43
C ILE A 193 22.80 -13.70 -11.92
N HIS A 194 22.17 -12.75 -11.24
CA HIS A 194 22.12 -12.71 -9.78
C HIS A 194 20.92 -13.55 -9.33
N CYS A 195 21.16 -14.81 -8.96
CA CYS A 195 20.10 -15.71 -8.54
C CYS A 195 19.39 -15.14 -7.31
N PHE A 196 18.06 -15.19 -7.32
CA PHE A 196 17.24 -14.59 -6.29
C PHE A 196 16.09 -15.53 -5.91
N ASP A 197 16.08 -15.94 -4.64
CA ASP A 197 15.00 -16.74 -4.03
C ASP A 197 14.55 -16.05 -2.73
N PRO A 198 13.71 -15.00 -2.83
CA PRO A 198 13.34 -14.19 -1.69
C PRO A 198 12.34 -14.90 -0.78
N ARG A 199 12.58 -14.83 0.53
CA ARG A 199 11.62 -15.26 1.56
C ARG A 199 11.07 -14.06 2.32
N THR A 200 9.85 -13.68 1.96
CA THR A 200 9.10 -12.63 2.65
C THR A 200 8.48 -13.19 3.94
N HIS A 201 8.51 -12.40 5.02
CA HIS A 201 7.93 -12.79 6.30
C HIS A 201 7.58 -11.56 7.15
N LEU A 202 6.63 -11.73 8.07
CA LEU A 202 6.30 -10.72 9.07
C LEU A 202 7.24 -10.84 10.28
N VAL A 203 7.66 -9.70 10.82
CA VAL A 203 8.43 -9.64 12.07
C VAL A 203 7.56 -10.13 13.24
N THR A 204 8.12 -10.99 14.09
CA THR A 204 7.42 -11.64 15.21
C THR A 204 7.04 -10.71 16.36
N CYS A 205 7.71 -9.57 16.51
CA CYS A 205 7.42 -8.54 17.52
C CYS A 205 6.74 -7.32 16.88
N PRO A 206 5.42 -7.38 16.58
CA PRO A 206 4.69 -6.23 16.04
C PRO A 206 4.53 -5.12 17.09
N GLN A 207 4.28 -3.92 16.58
CA GLN A 207 3.72 -2.84 17.38
C GLN A 207 2.21 -3.01 17.46
N GLN A 208 1.63 -3.00 18.66
CA GLN A 208 0.21 -3.30 18.87
C GLN A 208 -0.56 -2.12 19.48
N LEU A 209 -1.75 -1.89 18.93
CA LEU A 209 -2.81 -1.08 19.52
C LEU A 209 -3.76 -2.00 20.29
N ASP A 210 -3.75 -1.88 21.61
CA ASP A 210 -4.62 -2.67 22.48
C ASP A 210 -6.02 -2.07 22.62
N LEU A 211 -6.96 -2.88 23.09
CA LEU A 211 -8.34 -2.46 23.41
C LEU A 211 -8.41 -1.31 24.42
N HIS A 212 -7.41 -1.22 25.31
CA HIS A 212 -7.33 -0.21 26.37
C HIS A 212 -6.40 0.96 26.04
N SER A 213 -6.00 1.07 24.78
CA SER A 213 -5.17 2.15 24.24
C SER A 213 -5.56 3.55 24.73
N TYR A 214 -6.86 3.85 24.79
CA TYR A 214 -7.37 5.16 25.24
C TYR A 214 -7.56 5.29 26.76
N SER A 215 -7.45 4.19 27.50
CA SER A 215 -7.49 4.17 28.96
C SER A 215 -6.10 4.40 29.59
N HIS A 216 -5.07 4.60 28.77
CA HIS A 216 -3.71 4.78 29.26
C HIS A 216 -3.55 6.05 30.11
N ARG A 217 -2.75 5.97 31.18
CA ARG A 217 -2.55 7.06 32.15
C ARG A 217 -2.09 8.38 31.53
N SER A 218 -1.32 8.30 30.43
CA SER A 218 -0.81 9.47 29.71
C SER A 218 -1.89 10.28 29.02
N LEU A 219 -3.12 9.75 28.90
CA LEU A 219 -4.24 10.44 28.25
C LEU A 219 -5.31 10.89 29.26
N SER A 220 -5.08 10.65 30.56
CA SER A 220 -6.06 10.90 31.63
C SER A 220 -6.46 12.37 31.74
N TYR A 221 -5.55 13.30 31.40
CA TYR A 221 -5.78 14.74 31.45
C TYR A 221 -6.74 15.28 30.38
N MET A 222 -7.00 14.51 29.30
CA MET A 222 -7.83 14.94 28.18
C MET A 222 -9.29 14.50 28.36
N GLY A 223 -10.25 15.19 27.73
CA GLY A 223 -11.64 14.72 27.66
C GLY A 223 -11.80 13.46 26.79
N HIS A 224 -12.86 12.66 26.99
CA HIS A 224 -13.07 11.41 26.23
C HIS A 224 -13.03 11.59 24.70
N ALA A 225 -13.73 12.60 24.18
CA ALA A 225 -13.75 12.89 22.74
C ALA A 225 -12.39 13.40 22.24
N GLU A 226 -11.72 14.22 23.04
CA GLU A 226 -10.42 14.81 22.70
C GLU A 226 -9.32 13.73 22.63
N ARG A 227 -9.32 12.77 23.56
CA ARG A 227 -8.40 11.61 23.56
C ARG A 227 -8.46 10.85 22.24
N ARG A 228 -9.66 10.61 21.72
CA ARG A 228 -9.87 9.82 20.50
C ARG A 228 -9.46 10.55 19.21
N LEU A 229 -9.37 11.87 19.25
CA LEU A 229 -8.99 12.69 18.08
C LEU A 229 -7.53 13.14 18.12
N LYS A 230 -7.05 13.58 19.29
CA LYS A 230 -5.76 14.26 19.46
C LYS A 230 -4.77 13.50 20.34
N GLY A 231 -5.22 12.44 21.02
CA GLY A 231 -4.40 11.66 21.93
C GLY A 231 -3.31 10.87 21.21
N GLU A 232 -2.11 10.85 21.78
CA GLU A 232 -1.03 9.98 21.34
C GLU A 232 -1.15 8.63 22.04
N VAL A 233 -1.52 7.60 21.28
CA VAL A 233 -1.79 6.27 21.82
C VAL A 233 -0.50 5.47 21.90
N PRO A 234 -0.11 4.92 23.06
CA PRO A 234 1.08 4.07 23.14
C PRO A 234 0.94 2.82 22.28
N LEU A 235 1.98 2.51 21.50
CA LEU A 235 2.11 1.24 20.80
C LEU A 235 2.91 0.28 21.68
N LYS A 236 2.32 -0.86 22.02
CA LYS A 236 3.02 -1.89 22.79
C LYS A 236 3.86 -2.74 21.87
N MET A 237 5.12 -2.96 22.23
CA MET A 237 5.99 -3.93 21.58
C MET A 237 5.86 -5.26 22.31
N VAL A 238 5.45 -6.32 21.61
CA VAL A 238 5.39 -7.66 22.17
C VAL A 238 6.81 -8.23 22.29
N ASP A 239 7.10 -8.89 23.42
CA ASP A 239 8.28 -9.73 23.65
C ASP A 239 9.67 -9.07 23.82
N ARG A 240 9.73 -7.78 24.15
CA ARG A 240 11.02 -7.08 24.42
C ARG A 240 11.46 -7.08 25.88
N ALA A 241 11.03 -8.06 26.68
CA ALA A 241 11.24 -8.10 28.13
C ALA A 241 12.72 -8.06 28.60
N ASN A 242 13.70 -8.30 27.69
CA ASN A 242 15.13 -8.38 28.03
C ASN A 242 16.04 -7.33 27.36
N SER A 243 15.52 -6.30 26.69
CA SER A 243 16.38 -5.26 26.09
C SER A 243 16.48 -4.02 26.98
N THR A 244 17.69 -3.64 27.39
CA THR A 244 18.02 -2.42 28.16
C THR A 244 17.79 -1.10 27.41
N ARG A 245 17.26 -1.15 26.17
CA ARG A 245 16.94 0.00 25.33
C ARG A 245 15.49 -0.06 24.90
N GLU A 246 14.61 0.47 25.74
CA GLU A 246 13.24 0.74 25.35
C GLU A 246 13.26 1.80 24.24
N CYS A 247 12.57 1.51 23.13
CA CYS A 247 12.31 2.48 22.08
C CYS A 247 10.80 2.71 22.06
N PRO A 248 10.26 3.56 22.96
CA PRO A 248 8.83 3.77 23.02
C PRO A 248 8.34 4.36 21.71
N SER A 249 7.14 3.95 21.31
CA SER A 249 6.46 4.52 20.16
C SER A 249 5.01 4.85 20.48
N ARG A 250 4.50 5.88 19.82
CA ARG A 250 3.12 6.33 19.93
C ARG A 250 2.50 6.50 18.56
N PHE A 251 1.26 6.06 18.45
CA PHE A 251 0.41 6.24 17.31
C PHE A 251 -0.28 7.62 17.36
N LEU A 252 -0.35 8.28 16.21
CA LEU A 252 -1.04 9.54 16.02
C LEU A 252 -1.92 9.48 14.77
N LEU A 253 -3.15 9.97 14.89
CA LEU A 253 -4.02 10.21 13.74
C LEU A 253 -3.51 11.39 12.93
N SER A 254 -3.59 11.27 11.60
CA SER A 254 -3.28 12.36 10.69
C SER A 254 -4.55 13.08 10.24
N LYS A 255 -4.40 14.39 9.99
CA LYS A 255 -5.43 15.26 9.46
C LYS A 255 -5.54 15.08 7.94
N LEU A 256 -6.76 14.92 7.46
CA LEU A 256 -7.10 14.95 6.05
C LEU A 256 -6.96 16.39 5.54
N LEU A 257 -6.04 16.60 4.60
CA LEU A 257 -5.87 17.88 3.93
C LEU A 257 -6.77 17.88 2.69
N VAL A 258 -7.88 18.61 2.78
CA VAL A 258 -8.78 18.82 1.63
C VAL A 258 -8.25 20.01 0.84
N GLY A 259 -7.84 19.77 -0.40
CA GLY A 259 -7.33 20.79 -1.33
C GLY A 259 -5.80 20.89 -1.35
N ASN A 260 -5.25 21.25 -2.52
CA ASN A 260 -3.85 21.65 -2.62
C ASN A 260 -3.67 22.93 -1.80
N GLN A 261 -3.00 22.85 -0.65
CA GLN A 261 -2.42 24.03 -0.03
C GLN A 261 -1.35 24.55 -1.01
N PRO A 262 -1.56 25.70 -1.67
CA PRO A 262 -0.68 26.16 -2.74
C PRO A 262 0.72 26.55 -2.23
N ASN A 263 0.87 26.71 -0.91
CA ASN A 263 2.06 27.27 -0.28
C ASN A 263 3.08 26.23 0.24
N ARG A 264 2.82 24.91 0.11
CA ARG A 264 3.80 23.88 0.52
C ARG A 264 4.42 23.17 -0.70
N PRO A 265 5.75 22.97 -0.72
CA PRO A 265 6.42 22.26 -1.80
C PRO A 265 5.85 20.85 -1.98
N GLN A 266 5.71 20.40 -3.23
CA GLN A 266 5.27 19.03 -3.52
C GLN A 266 6.21 17.98 -2.89
N ALA A 267 7.49 18.32 -2.69
CA ALA A 267 8.49 17.48 -2.02
C ALA A 267 8.11 17.11 -0.57
N ASN A 268 7.26 17.91 0.09
CA ASN A 268 6.81 17.65 1.45
C ASN A 268 5.52 16.82 1.51
N LYS A 269 4.97 16.39 0.38
CA LYS A 269 3.77 15.55 0.34
C LYS A 269 4.14 14.07 0.39
N TRP A 270 3.39 13.31 1.19
CA TRP A 270 3.48 11.87 1.30
C TRP A 270 2.13 11.21 0.99
N PRO A 271 2.05 10.19 0.11
CA PRO A 271 3.14 9.65 -0.71
C PRO A 271 3.73 10.69 -1.68
N PRO A 272 4.91 10.46 -2.28
CA PRO A 272 5.46 11.32 -3.32
C PRO A 272 4.64 11.25 -4.62
N PRO A 273 4.65 12.28 -5.49
CA PRO A 273 3.81 12.36 -6.69
C PRO A 273 3.87 11.15 -7.62
N LYS A 274 5.03 10.49 -7.71
CA LYS A 274 5.26 9.29 -8.52
C LYS A 274 4.46 8.08 -8.06
N ILE A 275 4.19 7.96 -6.76
CA ILE A 275 3.29 6.92 -6.24
C ILE A 275 1.84 7.37 -6.46
N PRO A 276 1.01 6.58 -7.19
CA PRO A 276 -0.40 6.88 -7.36
C PRO A 276 -1.13 6.89 -6.02
N ALA A 277 -1.73 8.03 -5.67
CA ALA A 277 -2.46 8.19 -4.42
C ALA A 277 -3.59 9.23 -4.57
N LYS A 278 -4.80 8.86 -4.12
CA LYS A 278 -5.96 9.77 -4.07
C LYS A 278 -5.80 10.86 -3.02
N PHE A 279 -5.16 10.52 -1.90
CA PHE A 279 -4.95 11.40 -0.76
C PHE A 279 -3.46 11.44 -0.41
N ARG A 280 -2.98 12.63 -0.06
CA ARG A 280 -1.60 12.86 0.39
C ARG A 280 -1.64 13.64 1.70
N ALA A 281 -0.79 13.25 2.65
CA ALA A 281 -0.54 13.97 3.88
C ALA A 281 0.71 14.83 3.74
N ASP A 282 0.78 15.94 4.47
CA ASP A 282 2.04 16.68 4.59
C ASP A 282 2.97 15.97 5.58
N ARG A 283 4.22 15.81 5.19
CA ARG A 283 5.30 15.35 6.07
C ARG A 283 5.57 16.39 7.16
N PRO A 284 5.84 15.97 8.41
CA PRO A 284 6.33 16.86 9.44
C PRO A 284 7.69 17.44 9.02
N THR A 285 7.84 18.74 9.17
CA THR A 285 9.12 19.44 8.98
C THR A 285 9.89 19.53 10.31
N ILE A 286 11.18 19.88 10.26
CA ILE A 286 12.01 20.06 11.47
C ILE A 286 11.38 21.08 12.44
N PHE A 287 10.72 22.12 11.92
CA PHE A 287 9.99 23.10 12.72
C PHE A 287 8.70 22.54 13.35
N ASP A 288 8.07 21.55 12.72
CA ASP A 288 6.88 20.88 13.26
C ASP A 288 7.26 19.92 14.42
N ASN A 289 8.50 19.43 14.47
CA ASN A 289 8.99 18.56 15.54
C ASN A 289 9.30 19.31 16.84
N SER A 290 9.64 20.61 16.78
CA SER A 290 9.91 21.42 17.99
C SER A 290 8.64 21.98 18.62
N CYS A 291 7.57 22.14 17.84
CA CYS A 291 6.26 22.55 18.32
C CYS A 291 5.41 21.32 18.66
N THR A 292 5.18 21.07 19.95
CA THR A 292 4.14 20.15 20.47
C THR A 292 2.71 20.52 20.03
N ALA A 293 2.55 21.61 19.28
CA ALA A 293 1.29 22.23 18.89
C ALA A 293 0.69 21.58 17.64
N THR A 294 -0.32 20.71 17.82
CA THR A 294 -1.53 20.54 16.98
C THR A 294 -1.41 20.30 15.47
N TRP A 295 -0.23 20.37 14.86
CA TRP A 295 -0.07 20.43 13.42
C TRP A 295 -0.27 19.05 12.79
N GLY A 296 -1.23 18.98 11.86
CA GLY A 296 -1.61 17.72 11.21
C GLY A 296 -2.39 16.76 12.08
N ARG A 297 -2.92 17.18 13.25
CA ARG A 297 -3.89 16.38 14.04
C ARG A 297 -5.33 16.77 13.67
N PRO A 298 -6.27 15.82 13.59
CA PRO A 298 -7.66 16.13 13.31
C PRO A 298 -8.30 16.88 14.49
N GLU A 299 -9.07 17.93 14.20
CA GLU A 299 -9.86 18.67 15.21
C GLU A 299 -11.23 18.04 15.42
N ASN A 300 -11.74 17.36 14.40
CA ASN A 300 -13.03 16.67 14.39
C ASN A 300 -12.95 15.39 13.55
N ARG A 301 -13.98 14.55 13.62
CA ARG A 301 -13.99 13.22 12.99
C ARG A 301 -13.88 13.29 11.46
N SER A 302 -14.51 14.26 10.80
CA SER A 302 -14.47 14.39 9.34
C SER A 302 -13.07 14.80 8.81
N GLN A 303 -12.21 15.31 9.69
CA GLN A 303 -10.81 15.59 9.38
C GLN A 303 -9.89 14.37 9.60
N ILE A 304 -10.36 13.21 10.06
CA ILE A 304 -9.50 12.03 10.19
C ILE A 304 -9.14 11.50 8.80
N ASN A 305 -7.86 11.31 8.54
CA ASN A 305 -7.42 10.67 7.31
C ASN A 305 -7.32 9.15 7.49
N GLU A 306 -8.24 8.40 6.90
CA GLU A 306 -8.23 6.93 6.93
C GLU A 306 -7.20 6.29 5.98
N LYS A 307 -6.42 7.10 5.26
CA LYS A 307 -5.40 6.65 4.29
C LYS A 307 -3.97 6.99 4.71
N SER A 308 -3.80 7.63 5.86
CA SER A 308 -2.48 7.85 6.46
C SER A 308 -2.55 7.87 7.98
N PHE A 309 -1.42 7.66 8.63
CA PHE A 309 -1.27 7.88 10.07
C PHE A 309 0.19 8.21 10.38
N ARG A 310 0.50 8.49 11.64
CA ARG A 310 1.88 8.76 12.08
C ARG A 310 2.28 7.91 13.26
N ILE A 311 3.55 7.54 13.32
CA ILE A 311 4.19 6.95 14.50
C ILE A 311 5.30 7.88 14.96
N ARG A 312 5.25 8.29 16.23
CA ARG A 312 6.34 8.98 16.90
C ARG A 312 7.15 7.96 17.69
N GLY A 313 8.46 7.91 17.50
CA GLY A 313 9.36 7.01 18.23
C GLY A 313 10.57 7.75 18.76
N TRP A 314 11.11 7.29 19.88
CA TRP A 314 12.36 7.80 20.45
C TRP A 314 13.11 6.69 21.18
N MET A 315 14.35 6.96 21.56
CA MET A 315 15.12 6.14 22.49
C MET A 315 15.20 6.85 23.84
N GLU A 316 15.05 6.10 24.93
CA GLU A 316 15.29 6.62 26.28
C GLU A 316 16.66 6.15 26.77
N MET A 317 17.51 7.11 27.16
CA MET A 317 18.79 6.84 27.79
C MET A 317 18.68 7.17 29.28
N ASN A 318 18.90 6.16 30.12
CA ASN A 318 18.87 6.24 31.59
C ASN A 318 17.54 6.78 32.18
N GLY A 319 16.43 6.69 31.43
CA GLY A 319 15.11 7.19 31.85
C GLY A 319 14.99 8.72 31.97
N LEU A 320 16.03 9.47 31.60
CA LEU A 320 16.10 10.93 31.77
C LEU A 320 16.24 11.68 30.44
N VAL A 321 16.88 11.06 29.43
CA VAL A 321 17.17 11.72 28.15
C VAL A 321 16.45 11.02 27.01
N GLN A 322 15.56 11.77 26.35
CA GLN A 322 14.91 11.35 25.11
C GLN A 322 15.80 11.72 23.92
N ILE A 323 16.23 10.71 23.15
CA ILE A 323 17.12 10.87 22.00
C ILE A 323 16.42 10.35 20.75
N GLY A 324 16.56 11.09 19.65
CA GLY A 324 16.08 10.65 18.34
C GLY A 324 14.55 10.67 18.21
N ASP A 325 13.89 11.66 18.81
CA ASP A 325 12.46 11.87 18.66
C ASP A 325 12.10 12.15 17.19
N GLN A 326 11.45 11.18 16.55
CA GLN A 326 11.13 11.22 15.13
C GLN A 326 9.68 10.83 14.90
N ILE A 327 9.04 11.55 13.99
CA ILE A 327 7.68 11.26 13.52
C ILE A 327 7.77 10.72 12.10
N GLN A 328 7.29 9.49 11.90
CA GLN A 328 7.17 8.84 10.60
C GLN A 328 5.71 8.88 10.15
N THR A 329 5.48 9.22 8.89
CA THR A 329 4.18 9.22 8.24
C THR A 329 4.02 7.97 7.40
N TYR A 330 2.94 7.22 7.62
CA TYR A 330 2.57 6.06 6.83
C TYR A 330 1.38 6.38 5.93
N SER A 331 1.32 5.76 4.77
CA SER A 331 0.19 5.83 3.86
C SER A 331 -0.11 4.45 3.28
N THR A 332 -1.32 4.28 2.78
CA THR A 332 -1.76 3.05 2.13
C THR A 332 -1.91 3.24 0.62
N LEU A 333 -1.85 2.13 -0.11
CA LEU A 333 -2.25 2.04 -1.51
C LEU A 333 -3.72 1.62 -1.60
N ASP A 334 -4.42 2.04 -2.66
CA ASP A 334 -5.72 1.47 -3.02
C ASP A 334 -5.51 0.02 -3.50
N PHE A 335 -6.35 -0.91 -3.04
CA PHE A 335 -6.27 -2.34 -3.39
C PHE A 335 -6.18 -2.56 -4.91
N LYS A 336 -6.90 -1.74 -5.69
CA LYS A 336 -6.88 -1.82 -7.15
C LYS A 336 -5.52 -1.56 -7.79
N LEU A 337 -4.60 -0.87 -7.10
CA LEU A 337 -3.27 -0.52 -7.61
C LEU A 337 -2.27 -1.68 -7.52
N TYR A 338 -2.48 -2.64 -6.63
CA TYR A 338 -1.56 -3.77 -6.43
C TYR A 338 -2.22 -5.14 -6.57
N THR A 339 -3.46 -5.18 -7.04
CA THR A 339 -4.16 -6.43 -7.38
C THR A 339 -4.05 -6.68 -8.88
N PRO A 340 -3.45 -7.81 -9.31
CA PRO A 340 -3.39 -8.17 -10.71
C PRO A 340 -4.79 -8.45 -11.26
N THR A 341 -5.00 -8.13 -12.53
CA THR A 341 -6.21 -8.50 -13.28
C THR A 341 -5.81 -9.22 -14.56
N GLU A 342 -6.78 -9.83 -15.24
CA GLU A 342 -6.52 -10.49 -16.53
C GLU A 342 -5.91 -9.52 -17.57
N ASP A 343 -6.40 -8.28 -17.61
CA ASP A 343 -5.84 -7.24 -18.49
C ASP A 343 -4.50 -6.68 -18.00
N LYS A 344 -4.27 -6.71 -16.68
CA LYS A 344 -3.09 -6.13 -16.03
C LYS A 344 -2.41 -7.15 -15.13
N PRO A 345 -1.84 -8.22 -15.71
CA PRO A 345 -1.33 -9.34 -14.94
C PRO A 345 -0.08 -8.98 -14.14
N TYR A 346 0.73 -8.00 -14.57
CA TYR A 346 1.99 -7.63 -13.91
C TYR A 346 1.81 -6.59 -12.80
N ARG A 347 0.61 -6.02 -12.65
CA ARG A 347 0.32 -5.05 -11.59
C ARG A 347 0.43 -5.70 -10.23
N GLY A 348 1.23 -5.16 -9.32
CA GLY A 348 1.35 -5.73 -7.97
C GLY A 348 2.43 -5.14 -7.09
N ILE A 349 2.55 -5.69 -5.89
CA ILE A 349 3.73 -5.49 -5.03
C ILE A 349 4.75 -6.57 -5.39
N PHE A 350 5.98 -6.15 -5.65
CA PHE A 350 7.10 -7.04 -5.93
C PHE A 350 8.23 -6.79 -4.94
N VAL A 351 9.10 -7.76 -4.79
CA VAL A 351 10.40 -7.61 -4.16
C VAL A 351 11.49 -7.86 -5.19
N GLY A 352 12.51 -7.02 -5.25
CA GLY A 352 13.66 -7.18 -6.15
C GLY A 352 14.99 -7.16 -5.42
N ASP A 353 16.01 -7.79 -6.01
CA ASP A 353 17.38 -7.74 -5.52
C ASP A 353 18.15 -6.55 -6.14
N TYR A 354 18.62 -5.66 -5.27
CA TYR A 354 19.48 -4.52 -5.62
C TYR A 354 20.93 -4.74 -5.14
N SER A 355 21.40 -5.99 -5.21
CA SER A 355 22.81 -6.38 -5.01
C SER A 355 23.33 -5.96 -3.64
N GLY A 356 24.27 -5.02 -3.56
CA GLY A 356 24.85 -4.55 -2.29
C GLY A 356 23.84 -3.85 -1.37
N HIS A 357 22.74 -3.32 -1.92
CA HIS A 357 21.69 -2.65 -1.14
C HIS A 357 20.66 -3.61 -0.55
N GLY A 358 20.60 -4.85 -1.05
CA GLY A 358 19.68 -5.88 -0.58
C GLY A 358 18.31 -5.84 -1.28
N CYS A 359 17.29 -6.34 -0.58
CA CYS A 359 15.96 -6.53 -1.15
C CYS A 359 15.11 -5.28 -0.98
N GLU A 360 14.50 -4.81 -2.07
CA GLU A 360 13.59 -3.66 -2.05
C GLU A 360 12.20 -4.01 -2.56
N TYR A 361 11.18 -3.44 -1.93
CA TYR A 361 9.78 -3.57 -2.35
C TYR A 361 9.42 -2.53 -3.38
N LEU A 362 8.74 -2.96 -4.43
CA LEU A 362 8.34 -2.16 -5.57
C LEU A 362 6.83 -2.23 -5.75
N LEU A 363 6.23 -1.11 -6.14
CA LEU A 363 4.91 -1.08 -6.76
C LEU A 363 5.11 -1.15 -8.28
N LEU A 364 4.64 -2.23 -8.89
CA LEU A 364 4.57 -2.35 -10.35
C LEU A 364 3.22 -1.81 -10.83
N ASP A 365 3.28 -0.67 -11.48
CA ASP A 365 2.13 0.02 -12.04
C ASP A 365 2.03 -0.27 -13.54
N GLN A 366 1.12 -1.19 -13.89
CA GLN A 366 0.78 -1.48 -15.29
C GLN A 366 -0.32 -0.53 -15.76
N ARG A 367 -0.02 0.24 -16.80
CA ARG A 367 -0.92 1.25 -17.37
C ARG A 367 -1.28 0.92 -18.80
N ASP A 368 -2.49 1.29 -19.18
CA ASP A 368 -2.94 1.13 -20.55
C ASP A 368 -2.14 2.05 -21.46
N GLY A 369 -1.74 1.54 -22.63
CA GLY A 369 -1.09 2.38 -23.65
C GLY A 369 -2.10 3.36 -24.27
N LEU A 370 -1.60 4.28 -25.12
CA LEU A 370 -2.41 5.27 -25.84
C LEU A 370 -3.51 4.66 -26.76
N GLN A 371 -3.53 3.33 -26.93
CA GLN A 371 -4.51 2.61 -27.72
C GLN A 371 -5.12 1.49 -26.87
N LYS A 372 -6.39 1.65 -26.47
CA LYS A 372 -7.22 0.47 -26.14
C LYS A 372 -7.38 -0.29 -27.46
N GLN A 373 -6.70 -1.41 -27.62
CA GLN A 373 -7.04 -2.30 -28.72
C GLN A 373 -8.41 -2.91 -28.46
N ASP A 374 -9.22 -2.96 -29.51
CA ASP A 374 -10.41 -3.80 -29.57
C ASP A 374 -10.03 -5.24 -29.21
N GLU A 375 -10.96 -5.97 -28.57
CA GLU A 375 -10.71 -7.35 -28.16
C GLU A 375 -10.05 -8.15 -29.29
N PRO A 376 -9.01 -8.96 -29.00
CA PRO A 376 -8.42 -9.81 -30.02
C PRO A 376 -9.52 -10.71 -30.58
N ASN A 377 -9.78 -10.56 -31.88
CA ASN A 377 -10.88 -11.19 -32.60
C ASN A 377 -10.54 -12.67 -32.84
N ILE A 378 -10.38 -13.42 -31.75
CA ILE A 378 -10.02 -14.84 -31.75
C ILE A 378 -11.30 -15.62 -31.98
N SER A 379 -11.55 -16.00 -33.24
CA SER A 379 -12.71 -16.81 -33.58
C SER A 379 -12.65 -18.18 -32.90
N LYS A 380 -13.81 -18.64 -32.42
CA LYS A 380 -13.97 -19.96 -31.82
C LYS A 380 -13.75 -21.04 -32.88
N LEU A 381 -12.83 -21.98 -32.63
CA LEU A 381 -12.59 -23.10 -33.55
C LEU A 381 -13.80 -24.06 -33.52
N ARG A 382 -14.13 -24.67 -34.66
CA ARG A 382 -15.27 -25.58 -34.77
C ARG A 382 -14.98 -26.85 -33.96
N GLY A 383 -15.73 -27.07 -32.88
CA GLY A 383 -15.55 -28.20 -31.95
C GLY A 383 -14.79 -27.88 -30.67
N GLU A 384 -14.32 -26.64 -30.50
CA GLU A 384 -13.62 -26.19 -29.28
C GLU A 384 -14.61 -25.96 -28.13
N SER A 385 -14.29 -26.46 -26.92
CA SER A 385 -15.08 -26.15 -25.72
C SER A 385 -14.94 -24.66 -25.37
N ARG A 386 -15.87 -24.12 -24.58
CA ARG A 386 -15.82 -22.70 -24.21
C ARG A 386 -14.57 -22.39 -23.38
N GLU A 387 -14.20 -23.32 -22.50
CA GLU A 387 -13.07 -23.24 -21.60
C GLU A 387 -11.73 -23.30 -22.37
N ALA A 388 -11.64 -24.15 -23.41
CA ALA A 388 -10.47 -24.21 -24.27
C ALA A 388 -10.30 -22.95 -25.13
N TRP A 389 -11.41 -22.38 -25.62
CA TRP A 389 -11.39 -21.11 -26.34
C TRP A 389 -10.98 -19.93 -25.45
N GLU A 390 -11.52 -19.85 -24.23
CA GLU A 390 -11.15 -18.82 -23.24
C GLU A 390 -9.67 -18.95 -22.82
N ALA A 391 -9.17 -20.17 -22.59
CA ALA A 391 -7.76 -20.42 -22.30
C ALA A 391 -6.83 -20.02 -23.46
N ARG A 392 -7.22 -20.34 -24.70
CA ARG A 392 -6.46 -19.94 -25.91
C ARG A 392 -6.50 -18.43 -26.13
N LYS A 393 -7.66 -17.79 -25.88
CA LYS A 393 -7.82 -16.33 -25.96
C LYS A 393 -6.94 -15.64 -24.92
N GLY A 394 -6.88 -16.16 -23.70
CA GLY A 394 -6.01 -15.66 -22.63
C GLY A 394 -4.51 -15.86 -22.93
N GLN A 395 -4.11 -17.03 -23.44
CA GLN A 395 -2.71 -17.32 -23.81
C GLN A 395 -2.21 -16.51 -25.01
N ALA A 396 -3.09 -16.19 -25.97
CA ALA A 396 -2.75 -15.41 -27.15
C ALA A 396 -2.81 -13.89 -26.93
N ARG A 397 -3.29 -13.44 -25.76
CA ARG A 397 -3.43 -12.01 -25.47
C ARG A 397 -2.08 -11.45 -25.05
N THR A 398 -1.38 -10.87 -26.02
CA THR A 398 -0.16 -10.08 -25.77
C THR A 398 -0.44 -9.00 -24.72
N PRO A 399 0.30 -8.96 -23.61
CA PRO A 399 0.24 -7.83 -22.68
C PRO A 399 0.58 -6.53 -23.42
N THR A 400 -0.16 -5.45 -23.14
CA THR A 400 0.05 -4.15 -23.78
C THR A 400 0.18 -3.04 -22.75
N GLY A 401 0.59 -1.86 -23.22
CA GLY A 401 0.76 -0.67 -22.39
C GLY A 401 2.16 -0.56 -21.81
N SER A 402 2.29 0.16 -20.69
CA SER A 402 3.58 0.40 -20.03
C SER A 402 3.63 -0.29 -18.67
N LEU A 403 4.85 -0.60 -18.25
CA LEU A 403 5.14 -1.10 -16.91
C LEU A 403 6.17 -0.21 -16.22
N CYS A 404 5.80 0.36 -15.09
CA CYS A 404 6.67 1.21 -14.29
C CYS A 404 6.83 0.62 -12.89
N ALA A 405 8.08 0.46 -12.46
CA ALA A 405 8.40 0.03 -11.10
C ALA A 405 8.78 1.23 -10.24
N ILE A 406 8.02 1.44 -9.18
CA ILE A 406 8.24 2.52 -8.22
C ILE A 406 8.68 1.91 -6.88
N LYS A 407 9.80 2.37 -6.34
CA LYS A 407 10.34 1.91 -5.06
C LYS A 407 9.38 2.28 -3.91
N LEU A 408 8.82 1.30 -3.19
CA LEU A 408 8.11 1.52 -1.92
C LEU A 408 9.08 1.50 -0.74
N THR A 409 10.11 0.66 -0.85
CA THR A 409 11.36 0.80 -0.11
C THR A 409 12.48 1.05 -1.10
N GLY A 410 13.55 1.72 -0.66
CA GLY A 410 14.66 2.05 -1.52
C GLY A 410 15.98 2.18 -0.77
N ASP A 411 16.92 2.87 -1.40
CA ASP A 411 18.30 2.94 -0.94
C ASP A 411 18.86 4.37 -1.12
N PRO A 412 20.11 4.64 -0.67
CA PRO A 412 20.70 5.96 -0.82
C PRO A 412 20.91 6.42 -2.26
N ASN A 413 20.96 5.49 -3.23
CA ASN A 413 21.15 5.78 -4.64
C ASN A 413 19.78 6.01 -5.28
N ILE A 414 18.85 5.06 -5.22
CA ILE A 414 17.46 5.20 -5.69
C ILE A 414 16.51 5.11 -4.49
N PRO A 415 16.06 6.23 -3.92
CA PRO A 415 15.24 6.23 -2.73
C PRO A 415 13.80 5.76 -2.99
N ARG A 416 13.09 5.41 -1.91
CA ARG A 416 11.64 5.20 -1.93
C ARG A 416 10.92 6.35 -2.63
N GLY A 417 9.84 6.04 -3.33
CA GLY A 417 9.05 6.95 -4.13
C GLY A 417 9.66 7.27 -5.49
N GLU A 418 10.91 6.88 -5.75
CA GLU A 418 11.54 7.01 -7.05
C GLU A 418 11.23 5.82 -7.94
N ILE A 419 11.35 6.06 -9.24
CA ILE A 419 11.20 5.02 -10.24
C ILE A 419 12.54 4.30 -10.33
N THR A 420 12.50 2.98 -10.42
CA THR A 420 13.72 2.19 -10.58
C THR A 420 13.93 1.72 -12.00
N TRP A 421 12.85 1.44 -12.73
CA TRP A 421 12.88 1.14 -14.15
C TRP A 421 11.50 1.32 -14.79
N ILE A 422 11.48 1.52 -16.12
CA ILE A 422 10.26 1.65 -16.92
C ILE A 422 10.43 0.91 -18.25
N ALA A 423 9.41 0.12 -18.62
CA ALA A 423 9.20 -0.36 -19.98
C ALA A 423 8.00 0.38 -20.58
N ASP A 424 8.23 1.22 -21.60
CA ASP A 424 7.21 2.11 -22.15
C ASP A 424 6.13 1.39 -22.97
N ASP A 425 6.52 0.27 -23.59
CA ASP A 425 5.62 -0.56 -24.37
C ASP A 425 5.98 -2.04 -24.17
N ILE A 426 5.10 -2.80 -23.53
CA ILE A 426 5.26 -4.25 -23.34
C ILE A 426 4.62 -5.08 -24.46
N SER A 427 3.99 -4.40 -25.44
CA SER A 427 3.46 -5.03 -26.65
C SER A 427 4.55 -5.38 -27.67
N ASP A 428 4.16 -5.85 -28.85
CA ASP A 428 5.11 -6.30 -29.90
C ASP A 428 5.99 -5.16 -30.44
N LYS A 429 5.60 -3.89 -30.25
CA LYS A 429 6.43 -2.73 -30.64
C LYS A 429 7.66 -2.56 -29.74
N GLY A 430 7.53 -2.90 -28.45
CA GLY A 430 8.62 -2.84 -27.50
C GLY A 430 9.46 -4.11 -27.43
N LEU A 431 9.02 -5.19 -28.08
CA LEU A 431 9.73 -6.46 -28.14
C LEU A 431 11.10 -6.30 -28.83
N VAL A 432 12.14 -6.77 -28.15
CA VAL A 432 13.50 -6.88 -28.67
C VAL A 432 13.72 -8.29 -29.22
N ARG A 433 13.45 -9.31 -28.40
CA ARG A 433 13.60 -10.73 -28.74
C ARG A 433 12.80 -11.63 -27.80
N TYR A 434 12.81 -12.92 -28.08
CA TYR A 434 12.34 -13.96 -27.17
C TYR A 434 13.54 -14.67 -26.51
N GLY A 435 13.38 -15.11 -25.27
CA GLY A 435 14.34 -16.01 -24.63
C GLY A 435 14.38 -17.36 -25.35
N GLU A 436 15.58 -17.94 -25.52
CA GLU A 436 15.76 -19.18 -26.28
C GLU A 436 16.07 -20.38 -25.36
N LYS A 437 17.07 -20.24 -24.49
CA LYS A 437 17.54 -21.31 -23.60
C LYS A 437 17.12 -21.09 -22.16
N ASP A 438 17.40 -19.90 -21.61
CA ASP A 438 16.92 -19.54 -20.28
C ASP A 438 15.58 -18.81 -20.42
N TRP A 439 14.55 -19.40 -19.82
CA TRP A 439 13.14 -18.99 -19.97
C TRP A 439 12.65 -18.97 -21.43
N PRO A 440 12.63 -20.13 -22.11
CA PRO A 440 12.22 -20.21 -23.52
C PRO A 440 10.84 -19.58 -23.76
N GLY A 441 10.77 -18.67 -24.72
CA GLY A 441 9.54 -17.96 -25.08
C GLY A 441 9.22 -16.73 -24.20
N ALA A 442 10.01 -16.42 -23.17
CA ALA A 442 9.86 -15.19 -22.41
C ALA A 442 10.06 -13.97 -23.33
N ARG A 443 9.18 -12.98 -23.22
CA ARG A 443 9.29 -11.73 -23.99
C ARG A 443 10.37 -10.86 -23.36
N ILE A 444 11.34 -10.41 -24.16
CA ILE A 444 12.35 -9.45 -23.75
C ILE A 444 12.02 -8.12 -24.44
N VAL A 445 11.64 -7.11 -23.65
CA VAL A 445 11.20 -5.81 -24.15
C VAL A 445 12.17 -4.70 -23.75
N ARG A 446 12.20 -3.62 -24.54
CA ARG A 446 13.01 -2.44 -24.22
C ARG A 446 12.58 -1.84 -22.88
N SER A 447 13.55 -1.44 -22.08
CA SER A 447 13.33 -0.86 -20.77
C SER A 447 14.42 0.15 -20.44
N ARG A 448 14.20 0.97 -19.43
CA ARG A 448 15.16 1.96 -18.96
C ARG A 448 15.27 1.87 -17.45
N GLY A 449 16.47 1.61 -16.96
CA GLY A 449 16.77 1.53 -15.53
C GLY A 449 17.31 2.86 -15.02
N GLN A 450 16.86 3.29 -13.85
CA GLN A 450 17.36 4.51 -13.22
C GLN A 450 18.55 4.20 -12.31
N ILE A 451 19.62 4.99 -12.45
CA ILE A 451 20.81 4.95 -11.58
C ILE A 451 21.16 6.35 -11.09
N ALA A 452 21.83 6.43 -9.94
CA ALA A 452 22.30 7.68 -9.35
C ALA A 452 23.47 7.41 -8.40
N ASN A 453 24.24 8.45 -8.09
CA ASN A 453 25.25 8.41 -7.04
C ASN A 453 24.61 8.48 -5.64
N GLN A 454 25.40 8.20 -4.61
CA GLN A 454 24.90 8.18 -3.24
C GLN A 454 24.28 9.53 -2.85
N GLY A 455 23.12 9.45 -2.21
CA GLY A 455 22.29 10.61 -1.89
C GLY A 455 21.39 11.07 -3.04
N TYR A 456 21.08 10.18 -3.99
CA TYR A 456 20.29 10.45 -5.21
C TYR A 456 20.85 11.62 -6.03
N LYS A 457 22.18 11.65 -6.20
CA LYS A 457 22.87 12.71 -6.95
C LYS A 457 23.03 12.32 -8.41
N ASN A 458 22.84 13.29 -9.30
CA ASN A 458 22.96 13.13 -10.76
C ASN A 458 22.17 11.92 -11.31
N PRO A 459 20.86 11.82 -11.00
CA PRO A 459 20.07 10.70 -11.49
C PRO A 459 20.01 10.69 -13.02
N LYS A 460 20.19 9.51 -13.62
CA LYS A 460 20.06 9.29 -15.05
C LYS A 460 19.42 7.94 -15.34
N TYR A 461 18.92 7.79 -16.57
CA TYR A 461 18.44 6.51 -17.07
C TYR A 461 19.51 5.87 -17.96
N ILE A 462 19.59 4.55 -17.92
CA ILE A 462 20.45 3.74 -18.78
C ILE A 462 19.62 2.70 -19.51
N GLU A 463 20.13 2.22 -20.65
CA GLU A 463 19.48 1.17 -21.42
C GLU A 463 19.44 -0.14 -20.63
N THR A 464 18.29 -0.79 -20.65
CA THR A 464 18.07 -2.07 -19.99
C THR A 464 17.03 -2.88 -20.77
N GLU A 465 16.89 -4.16 -20.46
CA GLU A 465 15.85 -4.98 -21.06
C GLU A 465 15.03 -5.65 -19.97
N LEU A 466 13.71 -5.58 -20.07
CA LEU A 466 12.81 -6.27 -19.16
C LEU A 466 12.47 -7.64 -19.74
N ILE A 467 12.77 -8.68 -18.97
CA ILE A 467 12.49 -10.08 -19.29
C ILE A 467 11.22 -10.49 -18.55
N MET A 468 10.18 -10.80 -19.32
CA MET A 468 8.85 -11.16 -18.82
C MET A 468 8.73 -12.69 -18.68
N ILE A 469 9.25 -13.26 -17.59
CA ILE A 469 9.32 -14.71 -17.36
C ILE A 469 7.92 -15.28 -17.05
N SER A 470 7.21 -14.65 -16.13
CA SER A 470 5.81 -14.95 -15.80
C SER A 470 5.13 -13.72 -15.20
N PRO A 471 3.79 -13.73 -14.99
CA PRO A 471 3.11 -12.66 -14.26
C PRO A 471 3.71 -12.38 -12.89
N ASP A 472 4.31 -13.38 -12.22
CA ASP A 472 4.80 -13.27 -10.85
C ASP A 472 6.32 -13.14 -10.75
N VAL A 473 7.04 -13.35 -11.87
CA VAL A 473 8.50 -13.31 -11.92
C VAL A 473 8.93 -12.49 -13.13
N LEU A 474 9.63 -11.40 -12.87
CA LEU A 474 10.25 -10.55 -13.89
C LEU A 474 11.76 -10.49 -13.66
N ALA A 475 12.52 -10.19 -14.70
CA ALA A 475 13.93 -9.90 -14.56
C ALA A 475 14.33 -8.67 -15.37
N GLN A 476 15.33 -7.94 -14.91
CA GLN A 476 15.90 -6.79 -15.60
C GLN A 476 17.33 -7.10 -15.99
N HIS A 477 17.62 -7.08 -17.28
CA HIS A 477 18.97 -7.10 -17.82
C HIS A 477 19.52 -5.67 -17.85
N TRP A 478 20.49 -5.39 -17.00
CA TRP A 478 21.20 -4.11 -16.97
C TRP A 478 22.35 -4.13 -17.98
N VAL A 479 22.01 -3.86 -19.25
CA VAL A 479 22.90 -4.05 -20.41
C VAL A 479 24.32 -3.50 -20.19
N PRO A 480 24.52 -2.24 -19.73
CA PRO A 480 25.87 -1.70 -19.57
C PRO A 480 26.67 -2.33 -18.42
N PHE A 481 26.00 -2.99 -17.48
CA PHE A 481 26.63 -3.67 -16.35
C PHE A 481 26.79 -5.18 -16.59
N GLY A 482 26.20 -5.74 -17.65
CA GLY A 482 26.28 -7.16 -17.96
C GLY A 482 25.72 -8.06 -16.87
N HIS A 483 24.66 -7.66 -16.16
CA HIS A 483 24.01 -8.50 -15.17
C HIS A 483 22.48 -8.45 -15.19
N ILE A 484 21.86 -9.49 -14.63
CA ILE A 484 20.41 -9.66 -14.54
C ILE A 484 19.97 -9.70 -13.06
N SER A 485 18.98 -8.87 -12.71
CA SER A 485 18.30 -8.87 -11.40
C SER A 485 16.87 -9.40 -11.54
N PHE A 486 16.35 -10.09 -10.53
CA PHE A 486 14.96 -10.59 -10.52
C PHE A 486 14.03 -9.79 -9.61
N PHE A 487 12.74 -9.90 -9.92
CA PHE A 487 11.63 -9.37 -9.14
C PHE A 487 10.57 -10.46 -8.98
N HIS A 488 10.14 -10.70 -7.74
CA HIS A 488 9.12 -11.68 -7.41
C HIS A 488 7.91 -10.98 -6.82
N ARG A 489 6.70 -11.35 -7.27
CA ARG A 489 5.47 -10.85 -6.69
C ARG A 489 5.33 -11.29 -5.24
N VAL A 490 4.84 -10.38 -4.41
CA VAL A 490 4.51 -10.63 -3.00
C VAL A 490 3.00 -10.76 -2.86
N ASP A 491 2.54 -11.91 -2.37
CA ASP A 491 1.14 -12.12 -2.03
C ASP A 491 0.82 -11.46 -0.68
N ILE A 492 0.30 -10.23 -0.73
CA ILE A 492 -0.05 -9.44 0.45
C ILE A 492 -1.22 -10.08 1.23
N ASP A 493 -2.16 -10.73 0.56
CA ASP A 493 -3.35 -11.29 1.22
C ASP A 493 -3.01 -12.55 2.03
N SER A 494 -2.00 -13.33 1.59
CA SER A 494 -1.46 -14.44 2.38
C SER A 494 -1.06 -14.02 3.80
N TYR A 495 -0.57 -12.80 3.97
CA TYR A 495 -0.16 -12.28 5.26
C TYR A 495 -1.32 -11.84 6.13
N VAL A 496 -2.52 -11.60 5.59
CA VAL A 496 -3.68 -11.17 6.37
C VAL A 496 -4.58 -12.34 6.75
N ASN A 497 -4.63 -13.37 5.90
CA ASN A 497 -5.49 -14.55 6.06
C ASN A 497 -4.94 -15.62 7.02
N GLN A 498 -3.70 -15.46 7.48
CA GLN A 498 -3.04 -16.35 8.45
C GLN A 498 -3.47 -16.09 9.89
#